data_AF-A0A925LY28-F1
#
_entry.id   AF-A0A925LY28-F1
#
_cell.length_a   1.000
_cell.length_b   1.000
_cell.length_c   1.000
_cell.angle_alpha   90.00
_cell.angle_beta   90.00
_cell.angle_gamma   90.00
#
_symmetry.space_group_name_H-M   'P 1'
#
loop_
_entity.id
_entity.type
_entity.pdbx_description
1 polymer ?
#
loop_
_entity_poly.entity_id
_entity_poly.type
_entity_poly.pdbx_seq_one_letter_code
_entity_poly.pdbx_strand_id
1 'polypeptide(L)'
;MTKLVIQVCTADNLLELLKANKSGNWTVAQGKEQKITDVEIVSFDGTQKIEGTFDAANSFRLDGGRLVIAFTDACVRNCSISFDGQNPVRYF
;
A
#
# COMPACT_ATOMS: atom_id res chain seq x y z
N MET A 1 -16.75 -7.40 -8.97
CA MET A 1 -15.36 -7.89 -8.93
C MET A 1 -15.07 -8.31 -7.51
N THR A 2 -14.27 -9.36 -7.29
CA THR A 2 -13.82 -9.72 -5.94
C THR A 2 -12.83 -8.66 -5.46
N LYS A 3 -13.11 -8.07 -4.30
CA LYS A 3 -12.23 -7.10 -3.65
C LYS A 3 -10.90 -7.80 -3.32
N LEU A 4 -9.78 -7.19 -3.69
CA LEU A 4 -8.44 -7.64 -3.27
C LEU A 4 -7.68 -6.45 -2.75
N VAL A 5 -7.40 -6.45 -1.46
CA VAL A 5 -6.69 -5.37 -0.80
C VAL A 5 -5.22 -5.73 -0.71
N ILE A 6 -4.35 -4.83 -1.16
CA ILE A 6 -2.92 -4.93 -0.83
C ILE A 6 -2.65 -4.16 0.45
N GLN A 7 -2.05 -4.82 1.42
CA GLN A 7 -1.66 -4.19 2.68
C GLN A 7 -0.14 -4.22 2.83
N VAL A 8 0.44 -3.06 3.09
CA VAL A 8 1.88 -2.87 3.27
C VAL A 8 2.14 -2.09 4.56
N CYS A 9 3.36 -2.23 5.10
CA CYS A 9 3.78 -1.57 6.33
C CYS A 9 4.98 -0.67 6.04
N THR A 10 4.92 0.60 6.45
CA THR A 10 5.99 1.59 6.19
C THR A 10 6.42 2.34 7.44
N ALA A 11 7.71 2.71 7.49
CA ALA A 11 8.24 3.68 8.44
C ALA A 11 8.15 5.13 7.93
N ASP A 12 7.71 5.33 6.68
CA ASP A 12 7.50 6.66 6.11
C ASP A 12 6.33 7.39 6.79
N ASN A 13 6.33 8.71 6.70
CA ASN A 13 5.23 9.52 7.21
C ASN A 13 3.98 9.37 6.34
N LEU A 14 2.88 8.86 6.93
CA LEU A 14 1.64 8.62 6.19
C LEU A 14 1.01 9.89 5.59
N LEU A 15 1.17 11.07 6.20
CA LEU A 15 0.63 12.31 5.65
C LEU A 15 1.39 12.75 4.40
N GLU A 16 2.70 12.54 4.36
CA GLU A 16 3.50 12.83 3.16
C GLU A 16 3.17 11.85 2.02
N LEU A 17 3.00 10.57 2.33
CA LEU A 17 2.54 9.58 1.34
C LEU A 17 1.14 9.92 0.82
N LEU A 18 0.22 10.34 1.71
CA LEU A 18 -1.13 10.74 1.32
C LEU A 18 -1.11 11.96 0.38
N LYS A 19 -0.30 12.99 0.67
CA LYS A 19 -0.12 14.14 -0.23
C LYS A 19 0.44 13.74 -1.60
N ALA A 20 1.35 12.76 -1.63
CA ALA A 20 1.94 12.25 -2.86
C ALA A 20 1.02 11.29 -3.64
N ASN A 21 -0.07 10.82 -3.02
CA ASN A 21 -0.95 9.76 -3.53
C ASN A 21 -0.20 8.47 -3.91
N LYS A 22 0.95 8.22 -3.25
CA LYS A 22 1.88 7.14 -3.58
C LYS A 22 2.52 6.60 -2.33
N SER A 23 2.74 5.29 -2.31
CA SER A 23 3.55 4.62 -1.29
C SER A 23 5.04 4.74 -1.60
N GLY A 24 5.87 4.15 -0.73
CA GLY A 24 7.21 3.69 -1.09
C GLY A 24 7.19 2.57 -2.16
N ASN A 25 8.22 1.72 -2.17
CA ASN A 25 8.35 0.63 -3.15
C ASN A 25 8.34 -0.75 -2.48
N TRP A 26 7.54 -1.67 -3.02
CA TRP A 26 7.24 -2.95 -2.38
C TRP A 26 7.53 -4.15 -3.27
N THR A 27 7.95 -5.26 -2.67
CA THR A 27 8.10 -6.52 -3.39
C THR A 27 6.73 -7.16 -3.59
N VAL A 28 6.10 -6.86 -4.73
CA VAL A 28 4.79 -7.38 -5.15
C VAL A 28 5.00 -8.40 -6.26
N ALA A 29 4.43 -9.59 -6.11
CA ALA A 29 4.48 -10.64 -7.14
C ALA A 29 3.98 -10.11 -8.49
N GLN A 30 4.68 -10.45 -9.58
CA GLN A 30 4.36 -9.94 -10.91
C GLN A 30 2.95 -10.37 -11.34
N GLY A 31 2.18 -9.43 -11.89
CA GLY A 31 0.81 -9.66 -12.37
C GLY A 31 -0.25 -9.66 -11.28
N LYS A 32 0.10 -9.62 -9.99
CA LYS A 32 -0.90 -9.46 -8.91
C LYS A 32 -1.54 -8.08 -8.92
N GLU A 33 -0.83 -7.05 -9.35
CA GLU A 33 -1.30 -5.67 -9.45
C GLU A 33 -2.60 -5.52 -10.25
N GLN A 34 -2.82 -6.38 -11.25
CA GLN A 34 -4.02 -6.37 -12.09
C GLN A 34 -5.30 -6.78 -11.35
N LYS A 35 -5.14 -7.40 -10.18
CA LYS A 35 -6.26 -7.90 -9.36
C LYS A 35 -6.53 -7.02 -8.14
N ILE A 36 -5.61 -6.13 -7.78
CA ILE A 36 -5.73 -5.26 -6.61
C ILE A 36 -6.79 -4.21 -6.90
N THR A 37 -7.70 -4.02 -5.95
CA THR A 37 -8.75 -3.00 -6.02
C THR A 37 -8.54 -1.89 -4.99
N ASP A 38 -7.94 -2.21 -3.85
CA ASP A 38 -7.79 -1.28 -2.72
C ASP A 38 -6.40 -1.41 -2.12
N VAL A 39 -5.96 -0.35 -1.44
CA VAL A 39 -4.67 -0.29 -0.76
C VAL A 39 -4.87 0.00 0.70
N GLU A 40 -4.02 -0.60 1.52
CA GLU A 40 -3.80 -0.24 2.90
C GLU A 40 -2.31 -0.03 3.16
N ILE A 41 -1.91 1.15 3.59
CA ILE A 41 -0.52 1.46 3.95
C ILE A 41 -0.50 1.79 5.43
N VAL A 42 0.00 0.85 6.23
CA VAL A 42 -0.02 0.93 7.67
C VAL A 42 1.29 1.54 8.17
N SER A 43 1.22 2.38 9.19
CA SER A 43 2.40 2.87 9.92
C SER A 43 3.13 1.71 10.61
N PHE A 44 4.43 1.86 10.77
CA PHE A 44 5.28 0.82 11.36
C PHE A 44 4.88 0.41 12.79
N ASP A 45 4.32 1.34 13.56
CA ASP A 45 3.79 1.10 14.91
C ASP A 45 2.39 0.45 14.91
N GLY A 46 1.77 0.27 13.73
CA GLY A 46 0.48 -0.38 13.58
C GLY A 46 -0.74 0.45 14.01
N THR A 47 -0.56 1.72 14.36
CA THR A 47 -1.60 2.56 14.97
C THR A 47 -2.43 3.34 13.95
N GLN A 48 -1.90 3.56 12.75
CA GLN A 48 -2.57 4.29 11.69
C GLN A 48 -2.38 3.60 10.34
N LYS A 49 -3.32 3.81 9.42
CA LYS A 49 -3.20 3.38 8.04
C LYS A 49 -3.77 4.41 7.09
N ILE A 50 -3.21 4.47 5.89
CA ILE A 50 -3.91 4.98 4.71
C ILE A 50 -4.78 3.84 4.21
N GLU A 51 -6.05 4.11 3.93
CA GLU A 51 -6.91 3.24 3.13
C GLU A 51 -7.43 4.02 1.92
N GLY A 52 -7.47 3.38 0.75
CA GLY A 52 -7.91 4.01 -0.50
C GLY A 52 -8.05 3.02 -1.65
N THR A 53 -8.43 3.52 -2.82
CA THR A 53 -8.57 2.74 -4.06
C THR A 53 -7.21 2.58 -4.74
N PHE A 54 -6.89 1.38 -5.22
CA PHE A 54 -5.65 1.15 -5.98
C PHE A 54 -5.70 1.82 -7.35
N ASP A 55 -4.71 2.66 -7.65
CA ASP A 55 -4.59 3.32 -8.93
C ASP A 55 -3.58 2.56 -9.81
N ALA A 56 -4.10 1.63 -10.60
CA ALA A 56 -3.28 0.83 -11.51
C ALA A 56 -2.63 1.66 -12.62
N ALA A 57 -3.22 2.80 -13.01
CA ALA A 57 -2.72 3.63 -14.11
C ALA A 57 -1.49 4.44 -13.69
N ASN A 58 -1.40 4.82 -12.41
CA ASN A 58 -0.30 5.59 -11.85
C ASN A 58 0.68 4.76 -11.01
N SER A 59 0.40 3.47 -10.78
CA SER A 59 1.32 2.53 -10.16
C SER A 59 2.35 2.03 -11.17
N PHE A 60 3.62 1.91 -10.75
CA PHE A 60 4.71 1.52 -11.65
C PHE A 60 5.78 0.71 -10.94
N ARG A 61 6.49 -0.12 -11.71
CA ARG A 61 7.64 -0.88 -11.21
C ARG A 61 8.93 -0.11 -11.46
N LEU A 62 9.81 -0.13 -10.46
CA LEU A 62 11.19 0.33 -10.58
C LEU A 62 12.06 -0.75 -11.25
N ASP A 63 13.27 -0.39 -11.67
CA ASP A 63 14.24 -1.31 -12.33
C ASP A 63 14.56 -2.57 -11.49
N GLY A 64 14.38 -2.51 -10.16
CA GLY A 64 14.52 -3.66 -9.25
C GLY A 64 13.26 -4.53 -9.11
N GLY A 65 12.24 -4.32 -9.94
CA GLY A 65 10.98 -5.07 -9.93
C GLY A 65 10.03 -4.70 -8.79
N ARG A 66 10.41 -3.79 -7.89
CA ARG A 66 9.54 -3.31 -6.79
C ARG A 66 8.46 -2.38 -7.32
N LEU A 67 7.25 -2.52 -6.79
CA LEU A 67 6.07 -1.75 -7.18
C LEU A 67 5.93 -0.52 -6.28
N VAL A 68 5.87 0.66 -6.89
CA VAL A 68 5.33 1.87 -6.26
C VAL A 68 3.82 1.85 -6.42
N ILE A 69 3.10 1.88 -5.30
CA ILE A 69 1.64 1.79 -5.26
C ILE A 69 1.07 3.21 -5.25
N ALA A 70 0.39 3.59 -6.32
CA ALA A 70 -0.44 4.78 -6.36
C ALA A 70 -1.86 4.46 -5.88
N PHE A 71 -2.54 5.46 -5.35
CA PHE A 71 -3.90 5.32 -4.83
C PHE A 71 -4.71 6.61 -4.96
N THR A 72 -6.03 6.46 -4.99
CA THR A 72 -7.01 7.57 -5.00
C THR A 72 -8.03 7.38 -3.89
N ASP A 73 -8.84 8.43 -3.65
CA ASP A 73 -9.93 8.42 -2.67
C ASP A 73 -9.48 7.96 -1.27
N ALA A 74 -8.25 8.33 -0.92
CA ALA A 74 -7.57 7.81 0.25
C ALA A 74 -7.71 8.71 1.47
N CYS A 75 -7.69 8.11 2.66
CA CYS A 75 -7.68 8.83 3.93
C CYS A 75 -6.84 8.11 4.98
N VAL A 76 -6.34 8.85 5.98
CA VAL A 76 -5.72 8.25 7.16
C VAL A 76 -6.79 7.86 8.17
N ARG A 77 -6.71 6.64 8.70
CA ARG A 77 -7.53 6.16 9.81
C ARG A 77 -6.67 5.53 10.89
N ASN A 78 -7.19 5.55 12.12
CA ASN A 78 -6.61 4.77 13.19
C ASN A 78 -6.88 3.28 12.97
N CYS A 79 -5.93 2.44 13.35
CA CYS A 79 -6.04 0.98 13.30
C CYS A 79 -5.28 0.33 14.47
N SER A 80 -5.38 -0.99 14.55
CA SER A 80 -4.57 -1.82 15.46
C SER A 80 -4.12 -3.05 14.68
N ILE A 81 -3.07 -2.88 13.89
CA ILE A 81 -2.56 -3.92 12.98
C ILE A 81 -1.10 -4.21 13.34
N SER A 82 -0.81 -5.47 13.65
CA SER A 82 0.56 -5.91 13.90
C SER A 82 1.17 -6.55 12.66
N PHE A 83 2.41 -6.17 12.39
CA PHE A 83 3.24 -6.75 11.34
C PHE A 83 4.40 -7.52 11.93
N ASP A 84 4.48 -8.80 11.61
CA ASP A 84 5.62 -9.62 11.95
C ASP A 84 6.65 -9.52 10.82
N GLY A 85 7.68 -8.69 10.98
CA GLY A 85 8.80 -8.55 10.05
C GLY A 85 8.99 -7.15 9.46
N GLN A 86 10.11 -6.95 8.74
CA GLN A 86 10.57 -5.62 8.30
C GLN A 86 9.88 -5.04 7.05
N ASN A 87 9.19 -5.83 6.21
CA ASN A 87 8.46 -5.33 5.01
C ASN A 87 7.36 -6.31 4.51
N PRO A 88 6.41 -6.71 5.35
CA PRO A 88 5.35 -7.64 4.93
C PRO A 88 4.35 -6.98 3.97
N VAL A 89 4.24 -7.55 2.77
CA VAL A 89 3.12 -7.32 1.84
C VAL A 89 2.09 -8.41 2.07
N ARG A 90 0.85 -8.03 2.39
CA ARG A 90 -0.29 -8.94 2.61
C ARG A 90 -1.38 -8.70 1.57
N TYR A 91 -2.21 -9.72 1.36
CA TYR A 91 -3.36 -9.68 0.47
C TYR A 91 -4.56 -10.33 1.16
N PHE A 92 -5.74 -9.73 1.04
CA PHE A 92 -7.00 -10.27 1.58
C PHE A 92 -8.20 -9.79 0.77
#